data_AF-A0A4P1RPK7-F1
#
_entry.id   AF-A0A4P1RPK7-F1
#
_cell.length_a   1.000
_cell.length_b   1.000
_cell.length_c   1.000
_cell.angle_alpha   90.00
_cell.angle_beta   90.00
_cell.angle_gamma   90.00
#
_symmetry.space_group_name_H-M   'P 1'
#
loop_
_entity.id
_entity.type
_entity.pdbx_description
1 polymer ?
#
loop_
_entity_poly.entity_id
_entity_poly.type
_entity_poly.pdbx_seq_one_letter_code
_entity_poly.pdbx_strand_id
1 'polypeptide(L)'
;MVLNSNRVDHFVCHGTTTTIKIQTDIPIMQQSTPLEIHKVRLPPQHTTLHKLKHSLSEIFFPDDPLYTFKNQTWCTKFFLGIQYLFPIFQWGPHYNLLLLRHDVISGLTIASLAIPQGISYAKLANLPPIIGLYSSFVPPLIYSLLGSSRHLGVGPVSIASLVMGSMLSETVSYTQDPVLYLKLALTATFFAGVFQSSLGFLRYYIRKHIQ
;
A
#
# COMPACT_ATOMS: atom_id res chain seq x y z
N MET A 1 -1.20 -33.23 -38.47
CA MET A 1 -2.07 -32.31 -39.23
C MET A 1 -1.56 -30.89 -38.97
N VAL A 2 -1.33 -30.14 -40.03
CA VAL A 2 -0.46 -28.93 -40.16
C VAL A 2 -1.26 -27.63 -40.00
N LEU A 3 -0.61 -26.55 -39.52
CA LEU A 3 -0.67 -25.11 -39.93
C LEU A 3 -0.09 -24.23 -38.78
N ASN A 4 0.58 -23.09 -38.94
CA ASN A 4 1.04 -22.26 -40.07
C ASN A 4 2.00 -21.18 -39.47
N SER A 5 3.25 -21.07 -39.96
CA SER A 5 3.89 -19.98 -40.71
C SER A 5 3.85 -18.53 -40.17
N ASN A 6 5.04 -18.10 -39.73
CA ASN A 6 5.51 -16.71 -39.62
C ASN A 6 6.00 -16.22 -40.98
N ARG A 7 5.78 -14.95 -41.33
CA ARG A 7 6.76 -14.22 -42.14
C ARG A 7 6.63 -12.69 -42.02
N VAL A 8 7.78 -12.07 -41.80
CA VAL A 8 8.05 -10.63 -41.72
C VAL A 8 8.84 -10.30 -42.99
N ASP A 9 8.54 -9.20 -43.68
CA ASP A 9 9.41 -8.70 -44.75
C ASP A 9 9.62 -7.17 -44.60
N HIS A 10 10.89 -6.82 -44.43
CA HIS A 10 11.51 -5.50 -44.56
C HIS A 10 11.55 -5.09 -46.04
N PHE A 11 11.49 -3.78 -46.36
CA PHE A 11 12.31 -3.19 -47.43
C PHE A 11 12.44 -1.67 -47.29
N VAL A 12 13.67 -1.18 -47.47
CA VAL A 12 14.09 0.23 -47.58
C VAL A 12 14.89 0.36 -48.89
N CYS A 13 14.60 1.37 -49.74
CA CYS A 13 15.53 2.38 -50.30
C CYS A 13 15.01 3.13 -51.56
N HIS A 14 15.02 4.46 -51.45
CA HIS A 14 15.37 5.56 -52.40
C HIS A 14 14.78 5.76 -53.82
N GLY A 15 14.36 7.01 -54.09
CA GLY A 15 14.17 7.64 -55.42
C GLY A 15 13.51 9.04 -55.35
N THR A 16 13.89 9.98 -56.21
CA THR A 16 13.87 11.46 -56.01
C THR A 16 12.83 12.21 -56.88
N THR A 17 12.28 13.34 -56.37
CA THR A 17 11.72 14.56 -57.03
C THR A 17 10.69 14.46 -58.20
N THR A 18 9.56 15.18 -58.13
CA THR A 18 9.15 16.32 -59.02
C THR A 18 7.66 16.73 -58.85
N THR A 19 7.46 18.04 -58.75
CA THR A 19 6.28 18.93 -58.79
C THR A 19 5.05 18.53 -59.64
N ILE A 20 3.83 18.71 -59.08
CA ILE A 20 2.60 18.96 -59.87
C ILE A 20 1.74 20.03 -59.15
N LYS A 21 1.50 21.16 -59.85
CA LYS A 21 0.52 22.21 -59.50
C LYS A 21 -0.86 21.83 -60.03
N ILE A 22 -1.93 22.01 -59.26
CA ILE A 22 -3.30 22.15 -59.80
C ILE A 22 -4.06 23.21 -59.00
N GLN A 23 -4.53 24.22 -59.72
CA GLN A 23 -5.41 25.32 -59.33
C GLN A 23 -6.87 24.93 -59.66
N THR A 24 -7.86 25.27 -58.83
CA THR A 24 -9.28 25.40 -59.24
C THR A 24 -10.05 26.33 -58.28
N ASP A 25 -11.02 27.06 -58.83
CA ASP A 25 -11.53 28.38 -58.43
C ASP A 25 -12.63 28.44 -57.32
N ILE A 26 -12.51 29.46 -56.44
CA ILE A 26 -13.50 30.46 -55.90
C ILE A 26 -14.94 29.98 -55.55
N PRO A 27 -15.47 30.19 -54.31
CA PRO A 27 -15.97 31.51 -53.90
C PRO A 27 -15.78 31.95 -52.43
N ILE A 28 -15.85 33.28 -52.31
CA ILE A 28 -15.73 34.11 -51.11
C ILE A 28 -16.87 33.83 -50.12
N MET A 29 -16.53 33.43 -48.89
CA MET A 29 -17.35 33.69 -47.70
C MET A 29 -16.49 34.41 -46.67
N GLN A 30 -16.65 35.73 -46.60
CA GLN A 30 -16.25 36.53 -45.45
C GLN A 30 -17.14 36.17 -44.26
N GLN A 31 -16.55 35.60 -43.22
CA GLN A 31 -17.02 35.78 -41.85
C GLN A 31 -15.81 35.71 -40.93
N SER A 32 -15.02 36.78 -40.90
CA SER A 32 -14.03 37.00 -39.86
C SER A 32 -14.76 37.29 -38.55
N THR A 33 -15.15 36.27 -37.80
CA THR A 33 -15.41 36.43 -36.37
C THR A 33 -14.07 36.80 -35.74
N PRO A 34 -13.91 37.99 -35.12
CA PRO A 34 -12.71 38.25 -34.36
C PRO A 34 -12.68 37.18 -33.27
N LEU A 35 -11.65 36.34 -33.27
CA LEU A 35 -11.33 35.47 -32.14
C LEU A 35 -11.41 36.34 -30.89
N GLU A 36 -12.44 36.14 -30.07
CA GLU A 36 -12.50 36.72 -28.75
C GLU A 36 -11.37 36.05 -27.98
N ILE A 37 -10.20 36.69 -27.99
CA ILE A 37 -9.04 36.26 -27.26
C ILE A 37 -9.46 36.34 -25.80
N HIS A 38 -9.91 35.20 -25.26
CA HIS A 38 -10.22 35.05 -23.85
C HIS A 38 -8.94 35.31 -23.09
N LYS A 39 -8.76 36.58 -22.69
CA LYS A 39 -7.57 37.04 -21.99
C LYS A 39 -7.64 36.47 -20.58
N VAL A 40 -7.18 35.23 -20.44
CA VAL A 40 -6.96 34.56 -19.17
C VAL A 40 -6.12 35.51 -18.33
N ARG A 41 -6.71 36.09 -17.29
CA ARG A 41 -5.96 36.92 -16.35
C ARG A 41 -4.87 36.04 -15.79
N LEU A 42 -3.62 36.35 -16.10
CA LEU A 42 -2.49 35.72 -15.45
C LEU A 42 -2.62 36.01 -13.95
N PRO A 43 -2.58 34.97 -13.10
CA PRO A 43 -2.60 35.18 -11.65
C PRO A 43 -1.38 36.04 -11.27
N PRO A 44 -1.48 36.84 -10.20
CA PRO A 44 -0.39 37.68 -9.72
C PRO A 44 0.89 36.84 -9.55
N GLN A 45 2.05 37.41 -9.90
CA GLN A 45 3.31 36.69 -9.87
C GLN A 45 3.74 36.41 -8.43
N HIS A 46 3.43 35.21 -7.96
CA HIS A 46 3.99 34.67 -6.73
C HIS A 46 5.29 33.91 -7.05
N THR A 47 6.35 34.23 -6.29
CA THR A 47 7.71 33.71 -6.39
C THR A 47 7.76 32.19 -6.63
N THR A 48 8.61 31.74 -7.56
CA THR A 48 8.74 30.35 -8.04
C THR A 48 8.95 29.32 -6.94
N LEU A 49 9.71 29.67 -5.90
CA LEU A 49 9.93 28.80 -4.74
C LEU A 49 8.67 28.64 -3.88
N HIS A 50 7.80 29.64 -3.83
CA HIS A 50 6.54 29.56 -3.11
C HIS A 50 5.53 28.67 -3.82
N LYS A 51 5.53 28.63 -5.16
CA LYS A 51 4.71 27.68 -5.94
C LYS A 51 5.17 26.24 -5.78
N LEU A 52 6.48 25.99 -5.81
CA LEU A 52 7.01 24.65 -5.57
C LEU A 52 6.64 24.18 -4.15
N LYS A 53 6.82 25.05 -3.15
CA LYS A 53 6.42 24.76 -1.77
C LYS A 53 4.92 24.52 -1.64
N HIS A 54 4.10 25.34 -2.29
CA HIS A 54 2.64 25.23 -2.25
C HIS A 54 2.15 23.94 -2.92
N SER A 55 2.61 23.63 -4.12
CA SER A 55 2.21 22.41 -4.83
C SER A 55 2.74 21.15 -4.17
N LEU A 56 3.94 21.17 -3.58
CA LEU A 56 4.41 20.04 -2.78
C LEU A 56 3.60 19.87 -1.48
N SER A 57 3.21 20.98 -0.84
CA SER A 57 2.35 20.95 0.34
C SER A 57 0.95 20.39 0.03
N GLU A 58 0.37 20.73 -1.13
CA GLU A 58 -0.92 20.19 -1.59
C GLU A 58 -0.85 18.71 -1.97
N ILE A 59 0.29 18.23 -2.48
CA ILE A 59 0.45 16.82 -2.87
C ILE A 59 0.69 15.92 -1.65
N PHE A 60 1.40 16.41 -0.64
CA PHE A 60 1.73 15.63 0.56
C PHE A 60 0.67 15.74 1.68
N PHE A 61 -0.08 16.84 1.72
CA PHE A 61 -1.15 17.10 2.70
C PHE A 61 -2.36 17.78 2.04
N PRO A 62 -3.08 17.10 1.13
CA PRO A 62 -4.25 17.66 0.45
C PRO A 62 -5.40 18.00 1.40
N ASP A 63 -5.44 17.35 2.57
CA ASP A 63 -6.35 17.65 3.66
C ASP A 63 -5.54 17.68 4.95
N ASP A 64 -5.43 18.83 5.61
CA ASP A 64 -5.11 18.88 7.04
C ASP A 64 -6.40 18.51 7.79
N PRO A 65 -6.61 17.25 8.25
CA PRO A 65 -7.79 16.93 9.07
C PRO A 65 -7.76 17.69 10.41
N LEU A 66 -6.63 18.32 10.74
CA LEU A 66 -6.35 18.94 12.04
C LEU A 66 -6.83 20.40 12.17
N TYR A 67 -7.27 21.06 11.08
CA TYR A 67 -7.83 22.42 11.19
C TYR A 67 -9.18 22.43 11.92
N THR A 68 -9.96 21.35 11.88
CA THR A 68 -11.22 21.20 12.63
C THR A 68 -10.99 21.03 14.14
N PHE A 69 -9.76 20.72 14.59
CA PHE A 69 -9.48 20.31 15.98
C PHE A 69 -8.79 21.37 16.85
N LYS A 70 -8.65 22.60 16.34
CA LYS A 70 -7.97 23.66 17.08
C LYS A 70 -8.78 24.21 18.27
N ASN A 71 -10.11 23.97 18.30
CA ASN A 71 -11.03 24.54 19.30
C ASN A 71 -11.81 23.54 20.19
N GLN A 72 -11.35 22.29 20.37
CA GLN A 72 -12.11 21.27 21.13
C GLN A 72 -11.38 20.73 22.38
N THR A 73 -12.20 20.34 23.38
CA THR A 73 -11.80 19.95 24.74
C THR A 73 -10.93 18.69 24.77
N TRP A 74 -10.14 18.53 25.84
CA TRP A 74 -9.14 17.47 26.02
C TRP A 74 -9.70 16.05 25.84
N CYS A 75 -10.95 15.78 26.26
CA CYS A 75 -11.62 14.50 26.04
C CYS A 75 -11.95 14.24 24.56
N THR A 76 -12.32 15.27 23.80
CA THR A 76 -12.56 15.14 22.36
C THR A 76 -11.25 14.87 21.62
N LYS A 77 -10.13 15.49 22.02
CA LYS A 77 -8.81 15.15 21.45
C LYS A 77 -8.39 13.71 21.73
N PHE A 78 -8.69 13.17 22.92
CA PHE A 78 -8.43 11.78 23.25
C PHE A 78 -9.32 10.82 22.44
N PHE A 79 -10.62 11.10 22.32
CA PHE A 79 -11.56 10.33 21.51
C PHE A 79 -11.23 10.38 20.01
N LEU A 80 -10.78 11.52 19.50
CA LEU A 80 -10.32 11.68 18.12
C LEU A 80 -8.96 11.01 17.89
N GLY A 81 -8.07 11.00 18.88
CA GLY A 81 -6.85 10.20 18.85
C GLY A 81 -7.16 8.71 18.75
N ILE A 82 -8.16 8.23 19.48
CA ILE A 82 -8.71 6.87 19.33
C ILE A 82 -9.37 6.69 17.95
N GLN A 83 -10.12 7.66 17.43
CA GLN A 83 -10.72 7.58 16.09
C GLN A 83 -9.66 7.56 14.96
N TYR A 84 -8.50 8.19 15.19
CA TYR A 84 -7.35 8.15 14.30
C TYR A 84 -6.57 6.82 14.41
N LEU A 85 -6.46 6.27 15.63
CA LEU A 85 -5.80 4.99 15.89
C LEU A 85 -6.66 3.78 15.45
N PHE A 86 -7.97 3.93 15.49
CA PHE A 86 -8.97 2.92 15.15
C PHE A 86 -9.86 3.45 14.01
N PRO A 87 -9.37 3.42 12.75
CA PRO A 87 -10.16 3.83 11.59
C PRO A 87 -11.49 3.05 11.46
N ILE A 88 -11.62 1.91 12.16
CA ILE A 88 -12.85 1.11 12.29
C ILE A 88 -14.10 1.92 12.65
N PHE A 89 -13.97 2.94 13.48
CA PHE A 89 -15.12 3.77 13.90
C PHE A 89 -15.58 4.76 12.83
N GLN A 90 -14.77 5.07 11.81
CA GLN A 90 -15.19 5.95 10.71
C GLN A 90 -16.04 5.22 9.67
N TRP A 91 -15.74 3.95 9.38
CA TRP A 91 -16.43 3.19 8.33
C TRP A 91 -17.51 2.25 8.84
N GLY A 92 -17.48 1.84 10.11
CA GLY A 92 -18.52 1.01 10.72
C GLY A 92 -19.94 1.57 10.58
N PRO A 93 -20.20 2.88 10.79
CA PRO A 93 -21.55 3.45 10.67
C PRO A 93 -22.12 3.45 9.25
N HIS A 94 -21.28 3.44 8.22
CA HIS A 94 -21.69 3.41 6.81
C HIS A 94 -21.67 1.99 6.23
N TYR A 95 -21.51 0.97 7.07
CA TYR A 95 -21.30 -0.40 6.65
C TYR A 95 -22.63 -1.10 6.32
N ASN A 96 -22.78 -1.56 5.08
CA ASN A 96 -23.98 -2.24 4.61
C ASN A 96 -23.90 -3.76 4.88
N LEU A 97 -25.01 -4.39 5.27
CA LEU A 97 -25.10 -5.85 5.45
C LEU A 97 -24.79 -6.64 4.17
N LEU A 98 -24.95 -6.04 3.00
CA LEU A 98 -24.56 -6.64 1.72
C LEU A 98 -23.02 -6.81 1.65
N LEU A 99 -22.25 -5.79 2.05
CA LEU A 99 -20.79 -5.86 2.13
C LEU A 99 -20.35 -6.91 3.15
N LEU A 100 -21.05 -7.02 4.27
CA LEU A 100 -20.77 -8.07 5.27
C LEU A 100 -20.85 -9.47 4.68
N ARG A 101 -21.81 -9.75 3.79
CA ARG A 101 -21.91 -11.06 3.11
C ARG A 101 -20.69 -11.33 2.22
N HIS A 102 -20.23 -10.32 1.48
CA HIS A 102 -19.04 -10.45 0.64
C HIS A 102 -17.77 -10.64 1.49
N ASP A 103 -17.65 -9.91 2.60
CA ASP A 103 -16.53 -9.99 3.53
C ASP A 103 -16.49 -11.32 4.28
N VAL A 104 -17.64 -11.92 4.61
CA VAL A 104 -17.69 -13.26 5.20
C VAL A 104 -17.21 -14.32 4.22
N ILE A 105 -17.64 -14.25 2.96
CA ILE A 105 -17.24 -15.22 1.92
C ILE A 105 -15.74 -15.09 1.62
N SER A 106 -15.24 -13.87 1.47
CA SER A 106 -13.82 -13.61 1.24
C SER A 106 -12.97 -13.98 2.46
N GLY A 107 -13.43 -13.64 3.67
CA GLY A 107 -12.79 -14.00 4.93
C GLY A 107 -12.71 -15.51 5.14
N LEU A 108 -13.78 -16.26 4.83
CA LEU A 108 -13.77 -17.72 4.88
C LEU A 108 -12.79 -18.34 3.89
N THR A 109 -12.69 -17.76 2.69
CA THR A 109 -11.73 -18.18 1.66
C THR A 109 -10.30 -17.97 2.14
N ILE A 110 -9.98 -16.79 2.66
CA ILE A 110 -8.66 -16.45 3.20
C ILE A 110 -8.33 -17.33 4.42
N ALA A 111 -9.29 -17.53 5.34
CA ALA A 111 -9.11 -18.38 6.51
C ALA A 111 -8.80 -19.83 6.12
N SER A 112 -9.51 -20.37 5.12
CA SER A 112 -9.30 -21.73 4.62
C SER A 112 -7.89 -21.93 4.07
N LEU A 113 -7.27 -20.89 3.51
CA LEU A 113 -5.88 -20.92 3.04
C LEU A 113 -4.87 -20.66 4.17
N ALA A 114 -5.20 -19.76 5.09
CA ALA A 114 -4.31 -19.34 6.18
C ALA A 114 -4.07 -20.43 7.24
N ILE A 115 -5.07 -21.30 7.48
CA ILE A 115 -4.96 -22.43 8.41
C ILE A 115 -3.87 -23.43 8.00
N PRO A 116 -3.94 -24.06 6.80
CA PRO A 116 -2.90 -25.00 6.38
C PRO A 116 -1.55 -24.30 6.17
N GLN A 117 -1.54 -23.05 5.70
CA GLN A 117 -0.32 -22.27 5.55
C GLN A 117 0.40 -22.06 6.89
N GLY A 118 -0.33 -21.60 7.92
CA GLY A 118 0.24 -21.37 9.26
C GLY A 118 0.77 -22.66 9.89
N ILE A 119 0.05 -23.77 9.73
CA ILE A 119 0.48 -25.09 10.20
C ILE A 119 1.77 -25.53 9.50
N SER A 120 1.84 -25.37 8.18
CA SER A 120 3.04 -25.72 7.40
C SER A 120 4.25 -24.89 7.83
N TYR A 121 4.05 -23.59 8.02
CA TYR A 121 5.13 -22.67 8.41
C TYR A 121 5.63 -22.91 9.84
N ALA A 122 4.74 -23.21 10.79
CA ALA A 122 5.17 -23.64 12.13
C ALA A 122 6.03 -24.91 12.08
N LYS A 123 5.68 -25.89 11.23
CA LYS A 123 6.49 -27.09 11.03
C LYS A 123 7.86 -26.79 10.43
N LEU A 124 7.97 -25.82 9.51
CA LEU A 124 9.27 -25.37 8.98
C LEU A 124 10.16 -24.76 10.08
N ALA A 125 9.55 -24.15 11.09
CA ALA A 125 10.26 -23.61 12.25
C ALA A 125 10.49 -24.63 13.38
N ASN A 126 10.19 -25.92 13.18
CA ASN A 126 10.19 -26.96 14.23
C ASN A 126 9.34 -26.59 15.47
N LEU A 127 8.28 -25.79 15.28
CA LEU A 127 7.37 -25.35 16.34
C LEU A 127 6.06 -26.16 16.33
N PRO A 128 5.38 -26.26 17.49
CA PRO A 128 4.05 -26.85 17.54
C PRO A 128 3.07 -26.14 16.59
N PRO A 129 2.28 -26.86 15.77
CA PRO A 129 1.36 -26.27 14.79
C PRO A 129 0.38 -25.24 15.35
N ILE A 130 -0.01 -25.39 16.62
CA ILE A 130 -0.89 -24.46 17.33
C ILE A 130 -0.30 -23.04 17.38
N ILE A 131 1.03 -22.90 17.43
CA ILE A 131 1.71 -21.60 17.44
C ILE A 131 1.60 -20.92 16.08
N GLY A 132 1.66 -21.69 14.99
CA GLY A 132 1.42 -21.19 13.64
C GLY A 132 0.00 -20.66 13.46
N LEU A 133 -0.99 -21.35 14.04
CA LEU A 133 -2.39 -20.90 14.06
C LEU A 133 -2.56 -19.58 14.83
N TYR A 134 -1.95 -19.46 16.02
CA TYR A 134 -1.96 -18.20 16.76
C TYR A 134 -1.32 -17.07 15.96
N SER A 135 -0.19 -17.33 15.29
CA SER A 135 0.49 -16.35 14.44
C SER A 135 -0.28 -16.02 13.15
N SER A 136 -1.19 -16.88 12.66
CA SER A 136 -2.03 -16.61 11.49
C SER A 136 -3.26 -15.77 11.80
N PHE A 137 -3.76 -15.80 13.03
CA PHE A 137 -5.00 -15.10 13.40
C PHE A 137 -4.75 -13.82 14.19
N VAL A 138 -3.86 -13.86 15.18
CA VAL A 138 -3.67 -12.76 16.14
C VAL A 138 -3.07 -11.51 15.47
N PRO A 139 -1.97 -11.58 14.69
CA PRO A 139 -1.41 -10.41 14.02
C PRO A 139 -2.37 -9.70 13.05
N PRO A 140 -3.10 -10.38 12.13
CA PRO A 140 -4.06 -9.69 11.28
C PRO A 140 -5.25 -9.13 12.07
N LEU A 141 -5.69 -9.75 13.17
CA LEU A 141 -6.71 -9.17 14.05
C LEU A 141 -6.22 -7.84 14.65
N ILE A 142 -5.02 -7.83 15.24
CA ILE A 142 -4.41 -6.62 15.82
C ILE A 142 -4.18 -5.56 14.72
N TYR A 143 -3.72 -5.97 13.54
CA TYR A 143 -3.52 -5.09 12.39
C TYR A 143 -4.83 -4.51 11.86
N SER A 144 -5.94 -5.26 11.87
CA SER A 144 -7.24 -4.72 11.45
C SER A 144 -7.75 -3.60 12.35
N LEU A 145 -7.33 -3.61 13.63
CA LEU A 145 -7.70 -2.61 14.63
C LEU A 145 -6.78 -1.38 14.60
N LEU A 146 -5.46 -1.60 14.49
CA LEU A 146 -4.43 -0.55 14.60
C LEU A 146 -3.84 -0.11 13.25
N GLY A 147 -4.12 -0.85 12.19
CA GLY A 147 -3.50 -0.68 10.88
C GLY A 147 -4.05 0.53 10.14
N SER A 148 -3.14 1.31 9.58
CA SER A 148 -3.48 2.47 8.76
C SER A 148 -4.02 2.10 7.36
N SER A 149 -3.77 0.87 6.89
CA SER A 149 -4.13 0.42 5.53
C SER A 149 -5.06 -0.79 5.57
N ARG A 150 -6.21 -0.70 4.89
CA ARG A 150 -7.25 -1.74 4.90
C ARG A 150 -6.96 -2.95 4.00
N HIS A 151 -6.01 -2.84 3.08
CA HIS A 151 -5.67 -3.87 2.09
C HIS A 151 -4.42 -4.67 2.43
N LEU A 152 -3.70 -4.33 3.50
CA LEU A 152 -2.48 -5.03 3.89
C LEU A 152 -2.82 -6.22 4.79
N GLY A 153 -2.55 -7.42 4.30
CA GLY A 153 -2.64 -8.65 5.08
C GLY A 153 -1.32 -8.93 5.81
N VAL A 154 -1.41 -9.13 7.12
CA VAL A 154 -0.27 -9.58 7.95
C VAL A 154 -0.48 -11.05 8.28
N GLY A 155 0.55 -11.88 8.12
CA GLY A 155 0.48 -13.30 8.43
C GLY A 155 1.87 -13.93 8.52
N PRO A 156 1.94 -15.20 8.95
CA PRO A 156 3.21 -15.91 9.03
C PRO A 156 3.77 -16.12 7.62
N VAL A 157 5.09 -16.02 7.50
CA VAL A 157 5.83 -16.15 6.25
C VAL A 157 6.81 -17.32 6.30
N SER A 158 6.96 -18.01 5.18
CA SER A 158 7.81 -19.22 5.06
C SER A 158 9.27 -18.92 5.38
N ILE A 159 9.81 -17.83 4.85
CA ILE A 159 11.23 -17.46 4.99
C ILE A 159 11.58 -17.19 6.45
N ALA A 160 10.77 -16.39 7.15
CA ALA A 160 11.02 -16.11 8.58
C ALA A 160 10.92 -17.37 9.44
N SER A 161 10.01 -18.29 9.08
CA SER A 161 9.86 -19.57 9.79
C SER A 161 11.08 -20.47 9.62
N LEU A 162 11.63 -20.55 8.40
CA LEU A 162 12.84 -21.30 8.12
C LEU A 162 14.06 -20.73 8.86
N VAL A 163 14.25 -19.40 8.81
CA VAL A 163 15.36 -18.72 9.50
C VAL A 163 15.24 -18.88 11.01
N MET A 164 14.04 -18.73 11.57
CA MET A 164 13.81 -18.97 13.00
C MET A 164 14.14 -20.43 13.36
N GLY A 165 13.64 -21.39 12.57
CA GLY A 165 13.90 -22.81 12.78
C GLY A 165 15.39 -23.16 12.75
N SER A 166 16.14 -22.63 11.78
CA SER A 166 17.58 -22.90 11.67
C SER A 166 18.38 -22.30 12.83
N MET A 167 18.14 -21.03 13.17
CA MET A 167 18.84 -20.34 14.25
C MET A 167 18.57 -20.96 15.62
N LEU A 168 17.32 -21.37 15.86
CA LEU A 168 16.95 -21.96 17.15
C LEU A 168 17.46 -23.39 17.28
N SER A 169 17.46 -24.16 16.19
CA SER A 169 17.95 -25.55 16.18
C SER A 169 19.46 -25.63 16.37
N GLU A 170 20.22 -24.60 15.99
CA GLU A 170 21.66 -24.48 16.30
C GLU A 170 21.92 -24.26 17.80
N THR A 171 20.97 -23.64 18.51
CA THR A 171 21.14 -23.31 19.93
C THR A 171 20.58 -24.38 20.86
N VAL A 172 19.40 -24.93 20.55
CA VAL A 172 18.67 -25.92 21.36
C VAL A 172 18.02 -26.95 20.47
N SER A 173 18.14 -28.23 20.83
CA SER A 173 17.46 -29.31 20.11
C SER A 173 15.97 -29.39 20.47
N TYR A 174 15.09 -29.33 19.47
CA TYR A 174 13.63 -29.35 19.70
C TYR A 174 13.11 -30.67 20.30
N THR A 175 13.86 -31.76 20.15
CA THR A 175 13.51 -33.11 20.63
C THR A 175 13.80 -33.32 22.11
N GLN A 176 14.83 -32.64 22.63
CA GLN A 176 15.25 -32.79 24.03
C GLN A 176 14.39 -31.94 24.95
N ASP A 177 14.21 -30.66 24.61
CA ASP A 177 13.50 -29.69 25.45
C ASP A 177 12.54 -28.79 24.63
N PRO A 178 11.35 -29.30 24.24
CA PRO A 178 10.41 -28.55 23.41
C PRO A 178 9.86 -27.29 24.11
N VAL A 179 9.78 -27.29 25.44
CA VAL A 179 9.33 -26.13 26.22
C VAL A 179 10.37 -25.01 26.21
N LEU A 180 11.66 -25.35 26.30
CA LEU A 180 12.74 -24.37 26.23
C LEU A 180 12.84 -23.78 24.83
N TYR A 181 12.72 -24.62 23.80
CA TYR A 181 12.68 -24.21 22.39
C TYR A 181 11.57 -23.18 22.15
N LEU A 182 10.34 -23.46 22.61
CA LEU A 182 9.21 -22.53 22.48
C LEU A 182 9.46 -21.20 23.21
N LYS A 183 9.99 -21.25 24.44
CA LYS A 183 10.33 -20.03 25.19
C LYS A 183 11.36 -19.19 24.44
N LEU A 184 12.40 -19.80 23.89
CA LEU A 184 13.44 -19.10 23.14
C LEU A 184 12.85 -18.45 21.87
N ALA A 185 12.01 -19.18 21.13
CA ALA A 185 11.31 -18.65 19.95
C ALA A 185 10.45 -17.42 20.29
N LEU A 186 9.69 -17.48 21.38
CA LEU A 186 8.85 -16.37 21.84
C LEU A 186 9.68 -15.17 22.29
N THR A 187 10.76 -15.39 23.04
CA THR A 187 11.66 -14.29 23.45
C THR A 187 12.35 -13.65 22.24
N ALA A 188 12.83 -14.44 21.27
CA ALA A 188 13.42 -13.93 20.05
C ALA A 188 12.41 -13.11 19.23
N THR A 189 11.16 -13.61 19.11
CA THR A 189 10.07 -12.88 18.44
C THR A 189 9.74 -11.57 19.14
N PHE A 190 9.73 -11.57 20.47
CA PHE A 190 9.52 -10.36 21.26
C PHE A 190 10.63 -9.32 21.01
N PHE A 191 11.90 -9.73 21.06
CA PHE A 191 13.03 -8.85 20.76
C PHE A 191 13.00 -8.35 19.31
N ALA A 192 12.64 -9.21 18.34
CA ALA A 192 12.45 -8.81 16.96
C ALA A 192 11.35 -7.73 16.82
N GLY A 193 10.26 -7.85 17.58
CA GLY A 193 9.20 -6.83 17.64
C GLY A 193 9.68 -5.50 18.22
N VAL A 194 10.44 -5.53 19.32
CA VAL A 194 11.04 -4.32 19.92
C VAL A 194 12.01 -3.67 18.93
N PHE A 195 12.85 -4.46 18.28
CA PHE A 195 13.79 -3.98 17.26
C PHE A 195 13.06 -3.37 16.06
N GLN A 196 12.01 -4.03 15.55
CA GLN A 196 11.18 -3.53 14.45
C GLN A 196 10.47 -2.23 14.84
N SER A 197 9.97 -2.11 16.07
CA SER A 197 9.38 -0.88 16.60
C SER A 197 10.40 0.25 16.69
N SER A 198 11.62 -0.03 17.15
CA SER A 198 12.71 0.94 17.21
C SER A 198 13.11 1.45 15.82
N LEU A 199 13.22 0.56 14.83
CA LEU A 199 13.48 0.94 13.44
C LEU A 199 12.33 1.76 12.84
N GLY A 200 11.08 1.42 13.17
CA GLY A 200 9.90 2.20 12.79
C GLY A 200 9.94 3.62 13.35
N PHE A 201 10.30 3.78 14.62
CA PHE A 201 10.47 5.08 15.26
C PHE A 201 11.63 5.87 14.64
N LEU A 202 12.76 5.22 14.36
CA LEU A 202 13.90 5.85 13.69
C LEU A 202 13.52 6.36 12.30
N ARG A 203 12.75 5.58 11.52
CA ARG A 203 12.21 6.01 10.22
C ARG A 203 11.28 7.21 10.34
N TYR A 204 10.46 7.26 11.38
CA TYR A 204 9.61 8.42 11.65
C TYR A 204 10.46 9.66 12.01
N TYR A 205 11.43 9.51 12.91
CA TYR A 205 12.32 10.59 13.35
C TYR A 205 13.12 11.19 12.19
N ILE A 206 13.74 10.35 11.36
CA ILE A 206 14.52 10.79 10.19
C ILE A 206 13.64 11.59 9.22
N ARG A 207 12.43 11.11 8.94
CA ARG A 207 11.49 11.79 8.04
C ARG A 207 11.01 13.13 8.59
N LYS A 208 10.90 13.27 9.92
CA LYS A 208 10.54 14.54 10.56
C LYS A 208 11.67 15.58 10.54
N HIS A 209 12.94 15.15 10.53
CA HIS A 209 14.10 16.05 10.58
C HIS A 209 14.69 16.43 9.21
N ILE A 210 14.35 15.70 8.15
CA ILE A 210 14.78 15.97 6.76
C ILE A 210 13.79 16.87 6.00
N GLN A 211 12.59 17.07 6.53
CA GLN A 211 11.54 17.96 6.01
C GLN A 211 11.56 19.29 6.78
#